data_AF-A0A2N6NEA3-F1
#
_entry.id   AF-A0A2N6NEA3-F1
#
_cell.length_a   1.000
_cell.length_b   1.000
_cell.length_c   1.000
_cell.angle_alpha   90.00
_cell.angle_beta   90.00
_cell.angle_gamma   90.00
#
_symmetry.space_group_name_H-M   'P 1'
#
loop_
_entity.id
_entity.type
_entity.pdbx_description
1 polymer ?
#
loop_
_entity_poly.entity_id
_entity_poly.type
_entity_poly.pdbx_seq_one_letter_code
_entity_poly.pdbx_strand_id
1 'polypeptide(L)'
;MASTIAQLLHTHPTNYVHATGYTTSTKKEWAKKYKPIRNVTIHTSGQRGEVVADFGAFLHEEADDQRRTSVLAYPPNQQSWRMDTEADARHWFHHEVSDVVMPAFASYPPVVQVSEAKPFSEEDIIQVVDDSFTFKPPGGSQMPLVIGEFKRNIVDYNEWQTGKIATSLQISLSREL
;
A
#
# COMPACT_ATOMS: atom_id res chain seq x y z
N MET A 1 -6.25 -6.11 -24.11
CA MET A 1 -5.86 -7.52 -24.30
C MET A 1 -5.32 -8.03 -22.98
N ALA A 2 -5.43 -9.34 -22.71
CA ALA A 2 -4.83 -9.92 -21.51
C ALA A 2 -3.29 -9.87 -21.61
N SER A 3 -2.65 -9.61 -20.48
CA SER A 3 -1.19 -9.60 -20.30
C SER A 3 -0.83 -10.47 -19.10
N THR A 4 0.43 -10.83 -18.93
CA THR A 4 0.88 -11.48 -17.69
C THR A 4 1.01 -10.47 -16.55
N ILE A 5 0.88 -10.92 -15.30
CA ILE A 5 1.17 -10.10 -14.11
C ILE A 5 2.57 -9.51 -14.20
N ALA A 6 3.58 -10.30 -14.61
CA ALA A 6 4.94 -9.82 -14.84
C ALA A 6 4.98 -8.56 -15.73
N GLN A 7 4.27 -8.60 -16.87
CA GLN A 7 4.23 -7.47 -17.79
C GLN A 7 3.52 -6.25 -17.17
N LEU A 8 2.41 -6.47 -16.46
CA LEU A 8 1.65 -5.37 -15.85
C LEU A 8 2.42 -4.71 -14.69
N LEU A 9 3.19 -5.47 -13.91
CA LEU A 9 4.05 -4.94 -12.84
C LEU A 9 5.14 -3.99 -13.36
N HIS A 10 5.58 -4.16 -14.61
CA HIS A 10 6.54 -3.27 -15.26
C HIS A 10 5.88 -2.06 -15.94
N THR A 11 4.56 -1.90 -15.84
CA THR A 11 3.85 -0.73 -16.38
C THR A 11 3.53 0.28 -15.28
N HIS A 12 3.55 1.56 -15.64
CA HIS A 12 3.06 2.63 -14.76
C HIS A 12 1.57 2.89 -15.02
N PRO A 13 0.78 3.23 -14.00
CA PRO A 13 -0.59 3.70 -14.18
C PRO A 13 -0.65 4.86 -15.19
N THR A 14 -1.52 4.73 -16.21
CA THR A 14 -1.63 5.71 -17.30
C THR A 14 -2.87 6.58 -17.23
N ASN A 15 -3.79 6.27 -16.32
CA ASN A 15 -5.04 7.02 -16.17
C ASN A 15 -4.77 8.44 -15.63
N TYR A 16 -5.57 9.40 -16.09
CA TYR A 16 -5.35 10.81 -15.75
C TYR A 16 -5.67 11.07 -14.28
N VAL A 17 -4.79 11.80 -13.60
CA VAL A 17 -4.95 12.19 -12.19
C VAL A 17 -4.91 13.71 -12.06
N HIS A 18 -6.03 14.30 -11.66
CA HIS A 18 -6.09 15.68 -11.20
C HIS A 18 -5.76 15.74 -9.70
N ALA A 19 -4.53 16.12 -9.36
CA ALA A 19 -4.11 16.36 -7.99
C ALA A 19 -4.61 17.73 -7.49
N THR A 20 -5.37 17.74 -6.39
CA THR A 20 -6.04 18.97 -5.91
C THR A 20 -5.24 19.70 -4.84
N GLY A 21 -4.19 19.06 -4.31
CA GLY A 21 -3.33 19.61 -3.26
C GLY A 21 -3.91 19.50 -1.85
N TYR A 22 -5.13 18.99 -1.68
CA TYR A 22 -5.69 18.75 -0.35
C TYR A 22 -4.79 17.80 0.45
N THR A 23 -4.66 18.12 1.73
CA THR A 23 -3.79 17.43 2.67
C THR A 23 -4.65 16.95 3.82
N THR A 24 -4.50 15.69 4.21
CA THR A 24 -5.22 15.14 5.36
C THR A 24 -4.46 15.35 6.67
N SER A 25 -5.02 14.91 7.78
CA SER A 25 -4.43 15.10 9.10
C SER A 25 -4.00 13.78 9.74
N THR A 26 -3.01 13.87 10.62
CA THR A 26 -2.53 12.79 11.50
C THR A 26 -2.83 13.20 12.93
N LYS A 27 -3.93 12.65 13.47
CA LYS A 27 -4.47 12.99 14.79
C LYS A 27 -5.08 11.78 15.50
N LYS A 28 -4.70 10.56 15.13
CA LYS A 28 -5.27 9.37 15.78
C LYS A 28 -4.87 9.36 17.26
N GLU A 29 -5.81 9.66 18.15
CA GLU A 29 -5.56 9.78 19.60
C GLU A 29 -4.96 8.49 20.17
N TRP A 30 -5.42 7.33 19.69
CA TRP A 30 -4.89 6.04 20.10
C TRP A 30 -3.41 5.85 19.73
N ALA A 31 -2.92 6.51 18.68
CA ALA A 31 -1.54 6.36 18.20
C ALA A 31 -0.53 7.10 19.09
N LYS A 32 -0.97 8.08 19.88
CA LYS A 32 -0.10 8.88 20.76
C LYS A 32 0.62 8.06 21.83
N LYS A 33 0.09 6.88 22.19
CA LYS A 33 0.71 5.96 23.15
C LYS A 33 1.92 5.21 22.60
N TYR A 34 2.06 5.14 21.27
CA TYR A 34 3.16 4.42 20.62
C TYR A 34 4.39 5.30 20.44
N LYS A 35 5.57 4.66 20.47
CA LYS A 35 6.83 5.34 20.21
C LYS A 35 6.91 5.67 18.71
N PRO A 36 7.28 6.90 18.34
CA PRO A 36 7.43 7.27 16.93
C PRO A 36 8.63 6.57 16.29
N ILE A 37 8.52 6.26 15.00
CA ILE A 37 9.65 5.82 14.18
C ILE A 37 10.50 7.06 13.84
N ARG A 38 11.76 7.08 14.27
CA ARG A 38 12.67 8.22 14.07
C ARG A 38 13.73 8.01 13.01
N ASN A 39 14.14 6.76 12.82
CA ASN A 39 15.14 6.38 11.83
C ASN A 39 14.47 5.40 10.88
N VAL A 40 14.48 5.70 9.59
CA VAL A 40 13.86 4.91 8.54
C VAL A 40 14.88 4.61 7.46
N THR A 41 14.78 3.42 6.86
CA THR A 41 15.48 3.09 5.62
C THR A 41 14.45 3.17 4.51
N ILE A 42 14.68 4.04 3.53
CA ILE A 42 13.76 4.22 2.41
C ILE A 42 14.35 3.52 1.19
N HIS A 43 13.55 2.64 0.61
CA HIS A 43 13.92 1.87 -0.59
C HIS A 43 13.36 2.47 -1.88
N THR A 44 12.77 3.67 -1.82
CA THR A 44 12.29 4.38 -3.01
C THR A 44 12.86 5.78 -3.02
N SER A 45 13.55 6.18 -4.08
CA SER A 45 14.14 7.52 -4.20
C SER A 45 13.66 8.23 -5.46
N GLY A 46 13.37 9.52 -5.34
CA GLY A 46 13.14 10.40 -6.47
C GLY A 46 14.45 10.99 -6.95
N GLN A 47 14.87 10.67 -8.18
CA GLN A 47 16.07 11.20 -8.81
C GLN A 47 15.69 11.89 -10.12
N ARG A 48 15.98 13.20 -10.25
CA ARG A 48 15.83 13.97 -11.50
C ARG A 48 14.43 13.88 -12.16
N GLY A 49 13.38 13.75 -11.36
CA GLY A 49 12.00 13.62 -11.85
C GLY A 49 11.54 12.18 -12.10
N GLU A 50 12.43 11.20 -11.91
CA GLU A 50 12.11 9.78 -11.94
C GLU A 50 11.99 9.21 -10.53
N VAL A 51 11.17 8.18 -10.36
CA VAL A 51 11.06 7.41 -9.12
C VAL A 51 11.75 6.07 -9.32
N VAL A 52 12.81 5.83 -8.55
CA VAL A 52 13.57 4.57 -8.56
C VAL A 52 13.22 3.80 -7.30
N ALA A 53 12.71 2.58 -7.48
CA ALA A 53 12.48 1.64 -6.39
C ALA A 53 13.62 0.61 -6.34
N ASP A 54 14.18 0.45 -5.14
CA ASP A 54 15.07 -0.63 -4.76
C ASP A 54 14.24 -1.74 -4.11
N PHE A 55 14.35 -2.95 -4.63
CA PHE A 55 13.67 -4.12 -4.07
C PHE A 55 14.60 -5.00 -3.23
N GLY A 56 15.82 -4.54 -2.93
CA GLY A 56 16.83 -5.29 -2.16
C GLY A 56 16.45 -5.60 -0.71
N ALA A 57 15.42 -4.94 -0.15
CA ALA A 57 14.86 -5.30 1.15
C ALA A 57 13.90 -6.51 1.10
N PHE A 58 13.42 -6.89 -0.08
CA PHE A 58 12.54 -8.04 -0.23
C PHE A 58 13.35 -9.34 -0.33
N LEU A 59 12.69 -10.45 0.01
CA LEU A 59 13.24 -11.77 -0.26
C LEU A 59 13.43 -11.96 -1.76
N HIS A 60 14.39 -12.81 -2.14
CA HIS A 60 14.57 -13.21 -3.53
C HIS A 60 13.31 -13.90 -4.05
N GLU A 61 13.05 -13.74 -5.34
CA GLU A 61 11.94 -14.42 -6.00
C GLU A 61 12.08 -15.94 -5.85
N GLU A 62 11.01 -16.56 -5.34
CA GLU A 62 10.92 -18.01 -5.19
C GLU A 62 10.04 -18.61 -6.30
N ALA A 63 9.93 -19.94 -6.30
CA ALA A 63 9.14 -20.66 -7.30
C ALA A 63 7.66 -20.22 -7.33
N ASP A 64 7.10 -19.82 -6.20
CA ASP A 64 5.73 -19.32 -6.12
C ASP A 64 5.59 -17.93 -6.77
N ASP A 65 6.61 -17.08 -6.73
CA ASP A 65 6.61 -15.79 -7.45
C ASP A 65 6.55 -16.01 -8.97
N GLN A 66 7.28 -17.00 -9.49
CA GLN A 66 7.22 -17.34 -10.91
C GLN A 66 5.82 -17.81 -11.34
N ARG A 67 5.15 -18.58 -10.48
CA ARG A 67 3.76 -19.00 -10.73
C ARG A 67 2.82 -17.78 -10.74
N ARG A 68 2.91 -16.93 -9.72
CA ARG A 68 2.10 -15.71 -9.57
C ARG A 68 2.28 -14.75 -10.74
N THR A 69 3.52 -14.50 -11.15
CA THR A 69 3.85 -13.55 -12.22
C THR A 69 3.46 -14.04 -13.62
N SER A 70 3.34 -15.36 -13.82
CA SER A 70 2.87 -15.96 -15.07
C SER A 70 1.35 -15.89 -15.28
N VAL A 71 0.57 -15.57 -14.24
CA VAL A 71 -0.90 -15.47 -14.31
C VAL A 71 -1.31 -14.39 -15.32
N LEU A 72 -2.33 -14.68 -16.12
CA LEU A 72 -2.93 -13.68 -17.01
C LEU A 72 -3.84 -12.75 -16.21
N ALA A 73 -3.70 -11.45 -16.48
CA ALA A 73 -4.47 -10.37 -15.90
C ALA A 73 -4.77 -9.31 -16.97
N TYR A 74 -5.58 -8.33 -16.58
CA TYR A 74 -5.97 -7.22 -17.45
C TYR A 74 -5.47 -5.91 -16.86
N PRO A 75 -5.04 -4.95 -17.70
CA PRO A 75 -4.75 -3.61 -17.21
C PRO A 75 -6.04 -2.94 -16.69
N PRO A 76 -5.91 -1.90 -15.86
CA PRO A 76 -7.05 -1.10 -15.43
C PRO A 76 -7.82 -0.54 -16.63
N ASN A 77 -9.14 -0.44 -16.50
CA ASN A 77 -9.96 0.26 -17.48
C ASN A 77 -9.65 1.76 -17.46
N GLN A 78 -9.87 2.45 -18.58
CA GLN A 78 -9.63 3.88 -18.68
C GLN A 78 -10.55 4.66 -17.74
N GLN A 79 -9.95 5.53 -16.91
CA GLN A 79 -10.65 6.35 -15.94
C GLN A 79 -9.91 7.68 -15.71
N SER A 80 -10.64 8.66 -15.18
CA SER A 80 -10.06 9.93 -14.74
C SER A 80 -10.31 10.10 -13.25
N TRP A 81 -9.27 10.51 -12.53
CA TRP A 81 -9.29 10.65 -11.09
C TRP A 81 -9.19 12.10 -10.67
N ARG A 82 -9.96 12.46 -9.64
CA ARG A 82 -9.81 13.72 -8.91
C ARG A 82 -9.50 13.40 -7.47
N MET A 83 -8.32 13.81 -7.00
CA MET A 83 -7.77 13.36 -5.73
C MET A 83 -8.07 14.34 -4.59
N ASP A 84 -9.34 14.44 -4.18
CA ASP A 84 -9.77 15.38 -3.13
C ASP A 84 -9.63 14.80 -1.71
N THR A 85 -9.89 13.51 -1.52
CA THR A 85 -9.98 12.84 -0.23
C THR A 85 -9.03 11.64 -0.10
N GLU A 86 -8.89 11.09 1.10
CA GLU A 86 -8.23 9.80 1.32
C GLU A 86 -8.95 8.67 0.59
N ALA A 87 -10.28 8.70 0.54
CA ALA A 87 -11.08 7.70 -0.17
C ALA A 87 -10.81 7.70 -1.68
N ASP A 88 -10.57 8.86 -2.30
CA ASP A 88 -10.21 8.95 -3.71
C ASP A 88 -8.84 8.30 -3.98
N ALA A 89 -7.86 8.56 -3.11
CA ALA A 89 -6.52 7.97 -3.21
C ALA A 89 -6.56 6.44 -3.04
N ARG A 90 -7.40 5.97 -2.12
CA ARG A 90 -7.63 4.55 -1.88
C ARG A 90 -8.30 3.86 -3.07
N HIS A 91 -9.36 4.46 -3.61
CA HIS A 91 -10.05 3.91 -4.79
C HIS A 91 -9.13 3.87 -6.01
N TRP A 92 -8.31 4.91 -6.21
CA TRP A 92 -7.25 4.89 -7.22
C TRP A 92 -6.26 3.76 -7.01
N PHE A 93 -5.79 3.56 -5.77
CA PHE A 93 -4.85 2.48 -5.48
C PHE A 93 -5.45 1.10 -5.76
N HIS A 94 -6.73 0.89 -5.42
CA HIS A 94 -7.39 -0.37 -5.72
C HIS A 94 -7.45 -0.62 -7.22
N HIS A 95 -7.98 0.33 -7.98
CA HIS A 95 -8.19 0.19 -9.42
C HIS A 95 -6.87 0.11 -10.21
N GLU A 96 -5.88 0.94 -9.88
CA GLU A 96 -4.65 1.07 -10.65
C GLU A 96 -3.54 0.10 -10.20
N VAL A 97 -3.60 -0.39 -8.95
CA VAL A 97 -2.50 -1.17 -8.35
C VAL A 97 -2.99 -2.49 -7.79
N SER A 98 -3.82 -2.51 -6.74
CA SER A 98 -4.10 -3.78 -6.06
C SER A 98 -4.89 -4.74 -6.93
N ASP A 99 -5.94 -4.29 -7.61
CA ASP A 99 -6.80 -5.15 -8.44
C ASP A 99 -6.05 -5.74 -9.64
N VAL A 100 -4.99 -5.07 -10.10
CA VAL A 100 -4.09 -5.58 -11.14
C VAL A 100 -3.24 -6.73 -10.61
N VAL A 101 -2.82 -6.66 -9.33
CA VAL A 101 -1.91 -7.63 -8.69
C VAL A 101 -2.66 -8.80 -8.05
N MET A 102 -3.87 -8.58 -7.55
CA MET A 102 -4.67 -9.60 -6.85
C MET A 102 -4.89 -10.90 -7.63
N PRO A 103 -5.04 -10.93 -8.97
CA PRO A 103 -5.12 -12.18 -9.74
C PRO A 103 -3.90 -13.09 -9.54
N ALA A 104 -2.71 -12.53 -9.31
CA ALA A 104 -1.50 -13.29 -9.02
C ALA A 104 -1.68 -14.14 -7.76
N PHE A 105 -2.35 -13.57 -6.74
CA PHE A 105 -2.60 -14.19 -5.45
C PHE A 105 -3.94 -14.91 -5.37
N ALA A 106 -4.57 -15.27 -6.51
CA ALA A 106 -5.82 -16.03 -6.48
C ALA A 106 -5.62 -17.48 -5.99
N SER A 107 -4.39 -18.02 -6.06
CA SER A 107 -4.13 -19.44 -5.76
C SER A 107 -2.84 -19.73 -4.99
N TYR A 108 -1.84 -18.84 -4.98
CA TYR A 108 -0.49 -19.16 -4.46
C TYR A 108 0.10 -18.06 -3.55
N PRO A 109 -0.23 -18.04 -2.24
CA PRO A 109 -1.48 -18.55 -1.66
C PRO A 109 -2.66 -17.64 -2.00
N PRO A 110 -3.92 -18.10 -1.82
CA PRO A 110 -5.09 -17.23 -1.91
C PRO A 110 -5.01 -16.07 -0.91
N VAL A 111 -5.00 -14.84 -1.41
CA VAL A 111 -5.05 -13.62 -0.59
C VAL A 111 -6.45 -13.01 -0.66
N VAL A 112 -6.95 -12.58 0.48
CA VAL A 112 -8.22 -11.86 0.62
C VAL A 112 -7.92 -10.42 1.02
N GLN A 113 -8.40 -9.48 0.21
CA GLN A 113 -8.40 -8.06 0.51
C GLN A 113 -9.73 -7.70 1.22
N VAL A 114 -9.62 -7.01 2.35
CA VAL A 114 -10.76 -6.55 3.16
C VAL A 114 -10.64 -5.05 3.38
N SER A 115 -11.69 -4.35 2.98
CA SER A 115 -11.87 -2.93 3.18
C SER A 115 -12.41 -2.62 4.59
N GLU A 116 -11.92 -1.55 5.21
CA GLU A 116 -12.34 -1.10 6.56
C GLU A 116 -12.25 -2.25 7.58
N ALA A 117 -11.12 -2.96 7.54
CA ALA A 117 -10.95 -4.20 8.27
C ALA A 117 -10.85 -3.95 9.78
N LYS A 118 -11.67 -4.66 10.54
CA LYS A 118 -11.44 -4.83 11.98
C LYS A 118 -10.32 -5.84 12.21
N PRO A 119 -9.62 -5.76 13.35
CA PRO A 119 -8.70 -6.81 13.76
C PRO A 119 -9.41 -8.17 13.77
N PHE A 120 -8.71 -9.21 13.34
CA PHE A 120 -9.21 -10.59 13.39
C PHE A 120 -9.14 -11.11 14.84
N SER A 121 -10.02 -10.58 15.68
CA SER A 121 -10.13 -10.90 17.11
C SER A 121 -11.59 -11.15 17.48
N GLU A 122 -11.81 -11.96 18.52
CA GLU A 122 -13.12 -12.11 19.15
C GLU A 122 -13.45 -10.93 20.09
N GLU A 123 -12.45 -10.09 20.40
CA GLU A 123 -12.62 -8.88 21.20
C GLU A 123 -13.34 -7.78 20.39
N ASP A 124 -14.24 -7.04 21.05
CA ASP A 124 -14.92 -5.91 20.43
C ASP A 124 -13.96 -4.72 20.30
N ILE A 125 -13.38 -4.58 19.11
CA ILE A 125 -12.47 -3.50 18.75
C ILE A 125 -13.19 -2.54 17.80
N ILE A 126 -13.28 -1.27 18.21
CA ILE A 126 -13.93 -0.19 17.46
C ILE A 126 -13.03 0.30 16.32
N GLN A 127 -11.72 0.19 16.48
CA GLN A 127 -10.75 0.66 15.49
C GLN A 127 -10.76 -0.25 14.26
N VAL A 128 -10.78 0.38 13.09
CA VAL A 128 -10.62 -0.24 11.77
C VAL A 128 -9.37 0.32 11.12
N VAL A 129 -8.78 -0.49 10.24
CA VAL A 129 -7.75 -0.06 9.29
C VAL A 129 -8.38 0.08 7.91
N ASP A 130 -7.83 0.95 7.06
CA ASP A 130 -8.42 1.20 5.75
C ASP A 130 -8.45 -0.09 4.92
N ASP A 131 -7.35 -0.83 4.85
CA ASP A 131 -7.30 -2.10 4.14
C ASP A 131 -6.50 -3.16 4.90
N SER A 132 -6.91 -4.42 4.78
CA SER A 132 -6.06 -5.56 5.14
C SER A 132 -6.02 -6.59 4.02
N PHE A 133 -4.84 -7.11 3.76
CA PHE A 133 -4.60 -8.26 2.90
C PHE A 133 -4.26 -9.43 3.80
N THR A 134 -4.98 -10.53 3.66
CA THR A 134 -4.86 -11.68 4.54
C THR A 134 -4.73 -12.97 3.75
N PHE A 135 -4.13 -13.97 4.35
CA PHE A 135 -4.14 -15.33 3.81
C PHE A 135 -4.43 -16.31 4.95
N LYS A 136 -4.86 -17.51 4.58
CA LYS A 136 -5.08 -18.60 5.53
C LYS A 136 -4.15 -19.76 5.18
N PRO A 137 -3.11 -20.05 5.98
CA PRO A 137 -2.29 -21.23 5.75
C PRO A 137 -3.11 -22.52 5.93
N PRO A 138 -2.75 -23.62 5.23
CA PRO A 138 -3.41 -24.90 5.40
C PRO A 138 -3.44 -25.35 6.87
N GLY A 139 -4.64 -25.61 7.40
CA GLY A 139 -4.81 -26.03 8.80
C GLY A 139 -4.64 -24.93 9.85
N GLY A 140 -4.34 -23.68 9.45
CA GLY A 140 -4.19 -22.54 10.36
C GLY A 140 -5.37 -21.58 10.39
N SER A 141 -5.28 -20.55 11.23
CA SER A 141 -6.19 -19.42 11.27
C SER A 141 -5.85 -18.39 10.19
N GLN A 142 -6.78 -17.50 9.86
CA GLN A 142 -6.52 -16.37 8.96
C GLN A 142 -5.49 -15.42 9.59
N MET A 143 -4.52 -14.98 8.80
CA MET A 143 -3.42 -14.13 9.25
C MET A 143 -3.29 -12.89 8.35
N PRO A 144 -2.99 -11.71 8.93
CA PRO A 144 -2.69 -10.52 8.14
C PRO A 144 -1.33 -10.69 7.44
N LEU A 145 -1.30 -10.34 6.15
CA LEU A 145 -0.09 -10.24 5.33
C LEU A 145 0.37 -8.78 5.24
N VAL A 146 -0.55 -7.87 4.91
CA VAL A 146 -0.31 -6.43 4.80
C VAL A 146 -1.50 -5.67 5.38
N ILE A 147 -1.24 -4.55 6.05
CA ILE A 147 -2.26 -3.58 6.46
C ILE A 147 -1.96 -2.27 5.73
N GLY A 148 -3.00 -1.68 5.15
CA GLY A 148 -2.94 -0.42 4.43
C GLY A 148 -3.65 0.69 5.20
N GLU A 149 -3.03 1.86 5.21
CA GLU A 149 -3.57 3.11 5.74
C GLU A 149 -3.27 4.22 4.73
N PHE A 150 -4.27 5.00 4.38
CA PHE A 150 -4.16 6.04 3.35
C PHE A 150 -4.09 7.41 4.00
N LYS A 151 -3.14 8.21 3.54
CA LYS A 151 -2.98 9.60 3.92
C LYS A 151 -2.69 10.44 2.68
N ARG A 152 -3.27 11.63 2.61
CA ARG A 152 -3.13 12.50 1.43
C ARG A 152 -2.13 13.62 1.69
N ASN A 153 -1.09 13.68 0.86
CA ASN A 153 -0.13 14.80 0.77
C ASN A 153 0.54 15.20 2.10
N ILE A 154 0.62 14.30 3.09
CA ILE A 154 1.22 14.63 4.39
C ILE A 154 2.69 14.23 4.51
N VAL A 155 3.21 13.36 3.64
CA VAL A 155 4.60 12.89 3.71
C VAL A 155 5.53 14.00 3.22
N ASP A 156 6.46 14.42 4.06
CA ASP A 156 7.55 15.31 3.64
C ASP A 156 8.62 14.47 2.93
N TYR A 157 8.65 14.55 1.60
CA TYR A 157 9.58 13.79 0.79
C TYR A 157 11.04 13.98 1.24
N ASN A 158 11.49 15.22 1.46
CA ASN A 158 12.89 15.49 1.75
C ASN A 158 13.28 14.91 3.11
N GLU A 159 12.43 15.07 4.12
CA GLU A 159 12.69 14.55 5.46
C GLU A 159 12.79 13.03 5.47
N TRP A 160 11.84 12.34 4.83
CA TRP A 160 11.83 10.88 4.75
C TRP A 160 13.05 10.34 3.99
N GLN A 161 13.46 10.98 2.90
CA GLN A 161 14.65 10.60 2.13
C GLN A 161 15.96 10.74 2.92
N THR A 162 16.02 11.61 3.94
CA THR A 162 17.21 11.69 4.81
C THR A 162 17.35 10.50 5.76
N GLY A 163 16.31 9.68 5.89
CA GLY A 163 16.24 8.57 6.85
C GLY A 163 16.02 9.01 8.30
N LYS A 164 15.80 10.31 8.55
CA LYS A 164 15.65 10.88 9.90
C LYS A 164 14.38 11.72 10.02
N ILE A 165 13.43 11.21 10.80
CA ILE A 165 12.16 11.87 11.08
C ILE A 165 12.32 12.78 12.32
N ALA A 166 12.11 14.08 12.13
CA ALA A 166 12.41 15.14 13.06
C ALA A 166 11.25 16.13 13.28
N THR A 167 10.45 16.43 12.25
CA THR A 167 9.38 17.42 12.38
C THR A 167 8.18 16.85 13.12
N SER A 168 7.47 17.71 13.85
CA SER A 168 6.36 17.27 14.73
C SER A 168 5.25 16.56 13.95
N LEU A 169 4.96 17.01 12.73
CA LEU A 169 3.97 16.38 11.86
C LEU A 169 4.40 14.99 11.41
N GLN A 170 5.64 14.84 10.91
CA GLN A 170 6.15 13.53 10.47
C GLN A 170 6.34 12.57 11.64
N ILE A 171 6.75 13.06 12.81
CA ILE A 171 6.79 12.27 14.05
C ILE A 171 5.39 11.76 14.42
N SER A 172 4.36 12.57 14.24
CA SER A 172 2.98 12.16 14.53
C SER A 172 2.50 11.12 13.53
N LEU A 173 2.77 11.33 12.25
CA LEU A 173 2.51 10.35 11.19
C LEU A 173 3.23 9.02 11.45
N SER A 174 4.50 9.05 11.84
CA SER A 174 5.31 7.86 12.12
C SER A 174 4.81 6.99 13.29
N ARG A 175 3.82 7.46 14.06
CA ARG A 175 3.14 6.66 15.09
C ARG A 175 1.90 5.95 14.56
N GLU A 176 1.35 6.45 13.45
CA GLU A 176 0.21 5.85 12.76
C GLU A 176 0.64 4.79 11.73
N LEU A 177 1.95 4.66 11.49
CA LEU A 177 2.60 3.68 10.61
C LEU A 177 3.26 2.57 11.44
#